data_AF-A0A7C3B6B1-F1
#
_entry.id   AF-A0A7C3B6B1-F1
#
_cell.length_a   1.000
_cell.length_b   1.000
_cell.length_c   1.000
_cell.angle_alpha   90.00
_cell.angle_beta   90.00
_cell.angle_gamma   90.00
#
_symmetry.space_group_name_H-M   'P 1'
#
loop_
_entity.id
_entity.type
_entity.pdbx_description
1 polymer ?
#
loop_
_entity_poly.entity_id
_entity_poly.type
_entity_poly.pdbx_seq_one_letter_code
_entity_poly.pdbx_strand_id
1 'polypeptide(L)'
;MEKLNIETKSKYKLTQSDMVLISMYRVSNGSKEKIPYEEIAISAWKDFPDSFSLKNHPEYPDGSAIPKRVNDRLRPQGLVISLGESFFRLTNKGVEKARKLDNAIRGISKKRGQTYRRLSRDEENFVRHAFTTTAFDLWMNRKKESIIDHDVKLFFQFSTGTKISDRIYKVRFAKTSIEKAKKIGAPNIHELENLAEFLTIAFGLLIGEGKNVKAK
;
A
#
# COMPACT_ATOMS: atom_id res chain seq x y z
N MET A 1 -15.25 11.25 -1.61
CA MET A 1 -13.83 11.57 -1.44
C MET A 1 -13.68 12.25 -0.10
N GLU A 2 -13.14 11.53 0.89
CA GLU A 2 -13.04 11.99 2.27
C GLU A 2 -11.81 12.89 2.39
N LYS A 3 -12.04 14.17 2.67
CA LYS A 3 -10.98 15.17 2.86
C LYS A 3 -10.18 14.77 4.09
N LEU A 4 -8.91 14.40 3.90
CA LEU A 4 -7.94 14.16 4.98
C LEU A 4 -7.64 15.50 5.69
N ASN A 5 -8.59 15.94 6.53
CA ASN A 5 -8.52 17.17 7.30
C ASN A 5 -7.46 17.07 8.39
N ILE A 6 -6.63 18.13 8.52
CA ILE A 6 -5.98 18.77 9.68
C ILE A 6 -5.52 17.89 10.87
N GLU A 7 -6.30 16.92 11.35
CA GLU A 7 -5.94 15.99 12.44
C GLU A 7 -4.76 15.06 12.10
N THR A 8 -4.57 14.69 10.83
CA THR A 8 -3.46 13.81 10.43
C THR A 8 -2.09 14.50 10.51
N LYS A 9 -2.02 15.82 10.31
CA LYS A 9 -0.78 16.62 10.50
C LYS A 9 -0.33 16.66 11.96
N SER A 10 -1.27 16.61 12.91
CA SER A 10 -1.01 16.67 14.35
C SER A 10 -0.42 15.37 14.90
N LYS A 11 -0.92 14.22 14.44
CA LYS A 11 -0.51 12.91 14.96
C LYS A 11 0.83 12.40 14.41
N TYR A 12 1.20 12.81 13.20
CA TYR A 12 2.47 12.46 12.57
C TYR A 12 3.10 13.74 12.01
N LYS A 13 4.18 14.24 12.63
CA LYS A 13 4.97 15.38 12.12
C LYS A 13 5.57 15.04 10.74
N LEU A 14 4.78 15.17 9.67
CA LEU A 14 5.21 14.93 8.31
C LEU A 14 5.85 16.18 7.73
N THR A 15 7.02 16.02 7.11
CA THR A 15 7.59 17.09 6.28
C THR A 15 6.90 17.12 4.92
N GLN A 16 6.95 18.25 4.22
CA GLN A 16 6.47 18.31 2.83
C GLN A 16 7.20 17.31 1.92
N SER A 17 8.47 16.98 2.21
CA SER A 17 9.20 15.95 1.44
C SER A 17 8.61 14.56 1.67
N ASP A 18 8.19 14.26 2.92
CA ASP A 18 7.52 13.00 3.23
C ASP A 18 6.15 12.92 2.53
N MET A 19 5.41 14.03 2.48
CA MET A 19 4.13 14.11 1.75
C MET A 19 4.31 13.86 0.25
N VAL A 20 5.31 14.48 -0.39
CA VAL A 20 5.65 14.20 -1.80
C VAL A 20 6.00 12.72 -1.99
N LEU A 21 6.82 12.16 -1.10
CA LEU A 21 7.23 10.76 -1.17
C LEU A 21 6.03 9.79 -1.06
N ILE A 22 5.07 10.08 -0.18
CA ILE A 22 3.81 9.31 -0.07
C ILE A 22 2.99 9.43 -1.35
N SER A 23 2.86 10.63 -1.89
CA SER A 23 2.08 10.89 -3.11
C SER A 23 2.66 10.13 -4.31
N MET A 24 3.99 10.10 -4.43
CA MET A 24 4.71 9.28 -5.42
C MET A 24 4.45 7.79 -5.24
N TYR A 25 4.37 7.30 -4.00
CA TYR A 25 4.08 5.90 -3.71
C TYR A 25 2.66 5.49 -4.09
N ARG A 26 1.69 6.36 -3.79
CA ARG A 26 0.29 6.11 -4.12
C ARG A 26 0.04 6.12 -5.62
N VAL A 27 0.61 7.09 -6.35
CA VAL A 27 0.44 7.16 -7.81
C VAL A 27 1.16 6.00 -8.52
N SER A 28 2.33 5.57 -8.03
CA SER A 28 3.02 4.40 -8.60
C SER A 28 2.43 3.06 -8.14
N ASN A 29 1.36 3.05 -7.35
CA ASN A 29 0.79 1.85 -6.73
C ASN A 29 1.83 1.00 -5.98
N GLY A 30 2.75 1.66 -5.27
CA GLY A 30 3.84 1.01 -4.54
C GLY A 30 4.91 0.38 -5.42
N SER A 31 4.81 0.55 -6.75
CA SER A 31 5.79 0.08 -7.70
C SER A 31 6.93 1.08 -7.88
N LYS A 32 7.87 0.71 -8.75
CA LYS A 32 8.98 1.54 -9.18
C LYS A 32 8.80 1.99 -10.63
N GLU A 33 7.55 2.19 -11.06
CA GLU A 33 7.27 2.76 -12.37
C GLU A 33 7.73 4.23 -12.44
N LYS A 34 7.97 4.69 -13.67
CA LYS A 34 8.28 6.10 -13.94
C LYS A 34 7.00 6.92 -13.78
N ILE A 35 7.12 8.08 -13.15
CA ILE A 35 6.02 8.98 -12.86
C ILE A 35 6.37 10.32 -13.52
N PRO A 36 5.48 10.87 -14.37
CA PRO A 36 5.62 12.23 -14.88
C PRO A 36 5.63 13.22 -13.73
N TYR A 37 6.38 14.30 -13.88
CA TYR A 37 6.49 15.34 -12.88
C TYR A 37 5.13 15.98 -12.55
N GLU A 38 4.33 16.27 -13.57
CA GLU A 38 3.00 16.88 -13.46
C GLU A 38 2.06 16.01 -12.63
N GLU A 39 2.16 14.68 -12.81
CA GLU A 39 1.36 13.72 -12.08
C GLU A 39 1.77 13.69 -10.59
N ILE A 40 3.06 13.85 -10.27
CA ILE A 40 3.51 13.97 -8.87
C ILE A 40 2.92 15.24 -8.24
N ALA A 41 2.93 16.36 -8.96
CA ALA A 41 2.40 17.62 -8.46
C ALA A 41 0.89 17.56 -8.22
N ILE A 42 0.14 17.02 -9.18
CA ILE A 42 -1.31 16.82 -9.05
C ILE A 42 -1.63 15.85 -7.91
N SER A 43 -0.92 14.74 -7.81
CA SER A 43 -1.11 13.75 -6.75
C SER A 43 -0.84 14.35 -5.37
N ALA A 44 0.29 15.07 -5.20
CA ALA A 44 0.64 15.70 -3.94
C ALA A 44 -0.34 16.80 -3.51
N TRP A 45 -0.82 17.60 -4.47
CA TRP A 45 -1.85 18.60 -4.21
C TRP A 45 -3.19 17.97 -3.82
N LYS A 46 -3.63 16.91 -4.51
CA LYS A 46 -4.85 16.17 -4.15
C LYS A 46 -4.76 15.52 -2.77
N ASP A 47 -3.62 14.93 -2.45
CA ASP A 47 -3.40 14.22 -1.19
C ASP A 47 -3.21 15.18 0.00
N PHE A 48 -2.58 16.33 -0.21
CA PHE A 48 -2.20 17.30 0.83
C PHE A 48 -2.41 18.76 0.37
N PRO A 49 -3.66 19.18 0.08
CA PRO A 49 -3.94 20.50 -0.50
C PRO A 49 -3.43 21.65 0.35
N ASP A 50 -3.56 21.58 1.68
CA ASP A 50 -3.07 22.60 2.61
C ASP A 50 -1.55 22.86 2.51
N SER A 51 -0.79 21.92 1.98
CA SER A 51 0.67 22.00 1.89
C SER A 51 1.17 22.36 0.49
N PHE A 52 0.36 22.16 -0.55
CA PHE A 52 0.76 22.26 -1.96
C PHE A 52 -0.22 23.07 -2.80
N SER A 53 -1.06 23.90 -2.18
CA SER A 53 -1.86 24.88 -2.91
C SER A 53 -1.25 26.28 -2.77
N LEU A 54 -1.59 27.16 -3.72
CA LEU A 54 -1.23 28.57 -3.60
C LEU A 54 -1.94 29.21 -2.39
N LYS A 55 -1.24 30.08 -1.66
CA LYS A 55 -1.71 30.66 -0.39
C LYS A 55 -3.07 31.36 -0.51
N ASN A 56 -3.30 32.07 -1.61
CA ASN A 56 -4.53 32.83 -1.87
C ASN A 56 -5.43 32.16 -2.92
N HIS A 57 -5.02 31.00 -3.46
CA HIS A 57 -5.75 30.26 -4.48
C HIS A 57 -5.67 28.75 -4.19
N PRO A 58 -6.34 28.27 -3.13
CA PRO A 58 -6.30 26.87 -2.71
C PRO A 58 -6.79 25.87 -3.78
N GLU A 59 -7.57 26.36 -4.76
CA GLU A 59 -8.06 25.61 -5.91
C GLU A 59 -6.98 25.27 -6.95
N TYR A 60 -5.77 25.84 -6.84
CA TYR A 60 -4.67 25.59 -7.77
C TYR A 60 -3.42 25.03 -7.06
N PRO A 61 -2.72 24.07 -7.69
CA PRO A 61 -1.48 23.52 -7.14
C PRO A 61 -0.33 24.55 -7.19
N ASP A 62 0.50 24.57 -6.16
CA ASP A 62 1.78 25.28 -6.15
C ASP A 62 2.85 24.42 -6.83
N GLY A 63 3.00 24.62 -8.15
CA GLY A 63 4.00 23.93 -8.97
C GLY A 63 5.45 24.18 -8.54
N SER A 64 5.74 25.23 -7.77
CA SER A 64 7.10 25.51 -7.29
C SER A 64 7.49 24.71 -6.04
N ALA A 65 6.50 24.18 -5.31
CA ALA A 65 6.73 23.48 -4.05
C ALA A 65 7.38 22.10 -4.26
N ILE A 66 7.03 21.39 -5.33
CA ILE A 66 7.41 20.00 -5.58
C ILE A 66 8.87 19.81 -6.02
N PRO A 67 9.42 20.55 -7.03
CA PRO A 67 10.78 20.34 -7.53
C PRO A 67 11.81 20.46 -6.42
N LYS A 68 11.62 21.47 -5.55
CA LYS A 68 12.49 21.74 -4.42
C LYS A 68 12.52 20.57 -3.44
N ARG A 69 11.39 19.89 -3.19
CA ARG A 69 11.35 18.72 -2.28
C ARG A 69 11.98 17.48 -2.93
N VAL A 70 11.75 17.26 -4.21
CA VAL A 70 12.32 16.12 -4.94
C VAL A 70 13.85 16.26 -5.06
N ASN A 71 14.32 17.41 -5.55
CA ASN A 71 15.74 17.63 -5.84
C ASN A 71 16.58 17.90 -4.58
N ASP A 72 16.09 18.68 -3.62
CA ASP A 72 16.93 19.07 -2.47
C ASP A 72 16.91 18.04 -1.33
N ARG A 73 15.89 17.16 -1.29
CA ARG A 73 15.69 16.23 -0.17
C ARG A 73 15.60 14.78 -0.62
N LEU A 74 14.66 14.43 -1.49
CA LEU A 74 14.38 13.01 -1.80
C LEU A 74 15.48 12.34 -2.62
N ARG A 75 16.03 13.05 -3.62
CA ARG A 75 17.14 12.56 -4.46
C ARG A 75 18.44 12.39 -3.67
N PRO A 76 18.94 13.38 -2.91
CA PRO A 76 20.15 13.22 -2.09
C PRO A 76 20.04 12.09 -1.06
N GLN A 77 18.83 11.81 -0.56
CA GLN A 77 18.59 10.70 0.36
C GLN A 77 18.52 9.31 -0.32
N GLY A 78 18.60 9.26 -1.65
CA GLY A 78 18.50 8.04 -2.45
C GLY A 78 17.10 7.41 -2.43
N LEU A 79 16.05 8.22 -2.21
CA LEU A 79 14.66 7.75 -2.16
C LEU A 79 13.98 7.82 -3.53
N VAL A 80 14.41 8.78 -4.34
CA VAL A 80 13.89 9.04 -5.69
C VAL A 80 15.07 9.15 -6.65
N ILE A 81 14.89 8.69 -7.89
CA ILE A 81 15.80 8.92 -9.00
C ILE A 81 15.08 9.68 -10.11
N SER A 82 15.83 10.49 -10.85
CA SER A 82 15.37 11.18 -12.06
C SER A 82 15.64 10.31 -13.28
N LEU A 83 14.71 10.29 -14.21
CA LEU A 83 14.83 9.62 -15.50
C LEU A 83 14.71 10.70 -16.59
N GLY A 84 15.75 11.53 -16.70
CA GLY A 84 15.70 12.79 -17.46
C GLY A 84 15.12 13.94 -16.63
N GLU A 85 14.57 14.96 -17.29
CA GLU A 85 14.09 16.19 -16.65
C GLU A 85 12.63 16.08 -16.16
N SER A 86 11.80 15.31 -16.85
CA SER A 86 10.33 15.30 -16.61
C SER A 86 9.82 14.05 -15.89
N PHE A 87 10.67 13.03 -15.66
CA PHE A 87 10.23 11.76 -15.07
C PHE A 87 11.04 11.40 -13.84
N PHE A 88 10.36 10.82 -12.85
CA PHE A 88 10.96 10.35 -11.61
C PHE A 88 10.48 8.95 -11.26
N ARG A 89 11.23 8.26 -10.40
CA ARG A 89 10.90 6.93 -9.94
C ARG A 89 11.36 6.73 -8.49
N LEU A 90 10.60 5.96 -7.72
CA LEU A 90 11.01 5.53 -6.38
C LEU A 90 12.12 4.46 -6.45
N THR A 91 13.10 4.58 -5.58
CA THR A 91 14.04 3.47 -5.31
C THR A 91 13.40 2.44 -4.38
N ASN A 92 14.02 1.27 -4.19
CA ASN A 92 13.55 0.30 -3.18
C ASN A 92 13.43 0.97 -1.79
N LYS A 93 14.45 1.78 -1.42
CA LYS A 93 14.48 2.55 -0.18
C LYS A 93 13.34 3.57 -0.12
N GLY A 94 13.06 4.24 -1.24
CA GLY A 94 11.94 5.16 -1.40
C GLY A 94 10.59 4.50 -1.14
N VAL A 95 10.32 3.38 -1.84
CA VAL A 95 9.11 2.58 -1.69
C VAL A 95 8.92 2.15 -0.23
N GLU A 96 9.96 1.62 0.42
CA GLU A 96 9.85 1.20 1.82
C GLU A 96 9.57 2.33 2.80
N LYS A 97 10.26 3.48 2.63
CA LYS A 97 10.04 4.65 3.49
C LYS A 97 8.63 5.21 3.28
N ALA A 98 8.20 5.36 2.02
CA ALA A 98 6.89 5.87 1.67
C ALA A 98 5.78 4.97 2.25
N ARG A 99 5.89 3.65 2.09
CA ARG A 99 4.94 2.68 2.65
C ARG A 99 4.82 2.80 4.17
N LYS A 100 5.93 2.95 4.89
CA LYS A 100 5.91 3.13 6.35
C LYS A 100 5.16 4.40 6.76
N LEU A 101 5.38 5.50 6.04
CA LEU A 101 4.72 6.78 6.29
C LEU A 101 3.23 6.72 5.93
N ASP A 102 2.89 6.16 4.78
CA ASP A 102 1.50 6.00 4.32
C ASP A 102 0.69 5.11 5.28
N ASN A 103 1.27 3.99 5.72
CA ASN A 103 0.66 3.11 6.72
C ASN A 103 0.45 3.83 8.06
N ALA A 104 1.39 4.67 8.48
CA ALA A 104 1.23 5.47 9.69
C ALA A 104 0.03 6.41 9.58
N ILE A 105 -0.11 7.13 8.46
CA ILE A 105 -1.23 8.05 8.19
C ILE A 105 -2.57 7.32 8.16
N ARG A 106 -2.64 6.16 7.49
CA ARG A 106 -3.85 5.32 7.39
C ARG A 106 -4.23 4.64 8.71
N GLY A 107 -3.49 4.89 9.81
CA GLY A 107 -3.73 4.19 11.07
C GLY A 107 -3.40 2.69 11.00
N ILE A 108 -2.71 2.23 9.94
CA ILE A 108 -2.07 0.91 9.86
C ILE A 108 -0.82 0.98 10.74
N SER A 109 -1.03 1.21 12.04
CA SER A 109 0.05 1.26 12.99
C SER A 109 0.64 -0.14 13.13
N LYS A 110 1.93 -0.29 12.85
CA LYS A 110 2.74 -1.30 13.54
C LYS A 110 2.69 -0.94 15.02
N LYS A 111 1.67 -1.38 15.77
CA LYS A 111 1.78 -1.47 17.23
C LYS A 111 2.87 -2.51 17.50
N ARG A 112 4.14 -2.07 17.47
CA ARG A 112 5.23 -2.76 18.14
C ARG A 112 4.81 -2.82 19.61
N GLY A 113 4.30 -3.98 20.04
CA GLY A 113 3.90 -4.20 21.44
C GLY A 113 2.50 -4.76 21.66
N GLN A 114 1.61 -4.81 20.67
CA GLN A 114 0.51 -5.78 20.76
C GLN A 114 1.07 -7.12 20.32
N THR A 115 1.77 -7.76 21.25
CA THR A 115 2.04 -9.19 21.15
C THR A 115 0.67 -9.83 20.93
N TYR A 116 0.45 -10.41 19.77
CA TYR A 116 -0.68 -11.29 19.55
C TYR A 116 -0.43 -12.54 20.40
N ARG A 117 -0.52 -12.43 21.74
CA ARG A 117 -0.16 -13.51 22.69
C ARG A 117 -0.95 -14.80 22.47
N ARG A 118 -1.96 -14.77 21.59
CA ARG A 118 -2.78 -15.92 21.16
C ARG A 118 -2.51 -16.39 19.73
N LEU A 119 -1.70 -15.68 18.94
CA LEU A 119 -1.25 -16.15 17.63
C LEU A 119 0.08 -16.88 17.77
N SER A 120 0.27 -17.91 16.96
CA SER A 120 1.59 -18.49 16.76
C SER A 120 2.51 -17.49 16.06
N ARG A 121 3.83 -17.73 16.12
CA ARG A 121 4.83 -16.89 15.44
C ARG A 121 4.57 -16.81 13.93
N ASP A 122 4.15 -17.93 13.33
CA ASP A 122 3.88 -18.00 11.89
C ASP A 122 2.61 -17.24 11.51
N GLU A 123 1.57 -17.31 12.34
CA GLU A 123 0.32 -16.56 12.15
C GLU A 123 0.58 -15.05 12.26
N GLU A 124 1.35 -14.63 13.26
CA GLU A 124 1.75 -13.23 13.42
C GLU A 124 2.59 -12.75 12.22
N ASN A 125 3.55 -13.57 11.76
CA ASN A 125 4.37 -13.25 10.60
C ASN A 125 3.51 -13.12 9.33
N PHE A 126 2.54 -14.03 9.14
CA PHE A 126 1.61 -13.96 8.02
C PHE A 126 0.78 -12.68 8.06
N VAL A 127 0.12 -12.38 9.18
CA VAL A 127 -0.74 -11.17 9.29
C VAL A 127 0.08 -9.91 9.04
N ARG A 128 1.29 -9.82 9.62
CA ARG A 128 2.20 -8.70 9.39
C ARG A 128 2.62 -8.58 7.93
N HIS A 129 2.93 -9.70 7.27
CA HIS A 129 3.27 -9.74 5.85
C HIS A 129 2.10 -9.28 4.99
N ALA A 130 0.90 -9.81 5.24
CA ALA A 130 -0.31 -9.55 4.47
C ALA A 130 -0.64 -8.05 4.41
N PHE A 131 -0.53 -7.33 5.54
CA PHE A 131 -0.68 -5.87 5.61
C PHE A 131 0.37 -5.05 4.83
N THR A 132 1.44 -5.68 4.36
CA THR A 132 2.54 -5.00 3.63
C THR A 132 2.61 -5.38 2.16
N THR A 133 1.63 -6.15 1.68
CA THR A 133 1.58 -6.60 0.29
C THR A 133 0.92 -5.58 -0.62
N THR A 134 1.33 -5.58 -1.90
CA THR A 134 0.72 -4.77 -2.95
C THR A 134 -0.78 -5.05 -3.07
N ALA A 135 -1.21 -6.32 -2.90
CA ALA A 135 -2.63 -6.68 -2.90
C ALA A 135 -3.43 -5.87 -1.85
N PHE A 136 -2.88 -5.73 -0.65
CA PHE A 136 -3.52 -4.98 0.42
C PHE A 136 -3.53 -3.47 0.13
N ASP A 137 -2.45 -2.93 -0.42
CA ASP A 137 -2.42 -1.52 -0.83
C ASP A 137 -3.43 -1.22 -1.94
N LEU A 138 -3.51 -2.06 -2.97
CA LEU A 138 -4.49 -1.91 -4.06
C LEU A 138 -5.94 -2.01 -3.54
N TRP A 139 -6.19 -2.93 -2.60
CA TRP A 139 -7.47 -3.07 -1.92
C TRP A 139 -7.89 -1.81 -1.17
N MET A 140 -7.00 -1.29 -0.32
CA MET A 140 -7.25 -0.08 0.48
C MET A 140 -7.42 1.17 -0.38
N ASN A 141 -6.86 1.18 -1.60
CA ASN A 141 -7.03 2.26 -2.56
C ASN A 141 -8.23 2.06 -3.51
N ARG A 142 -9.09 1.07 -3.25
CA ARG A 142 -10.27 0.72 -4.07
C ARG A 142 -9.93 0.38 -5.53
N LYS A 143 -8.72 -0.08 -5.80
CA LYS A 143 -8.22 -0.50 -7.14
C LYS A 143 -8.15 -2.03 -7.25
N LYS A 144 -9.21 -2.73 -6.84
CA LYS A 144 -9.21 -4.21 -6.76
C LYS A 144 -9.05 -4.88 -8.13
N GLU A 145 -9.48 -4.21 -9.19
CA GLU A 145 -9.33 -4.59 -10.59
C GLU A 145 -7.88 -4.56 -11.10
N SER A 146 -6.99 -3.86 -10.39
CA SER A 146 -5.56 -3.82 -10.71
C SER A 146 -4.76 -4.95 -10.04
N ILE A 147 -5.40 -5.76 -9.19
CA ILE A 147 -4.74 -6.89 -8.53
C ILE A 147 -4.49 -7.99 -9.58
N ILE A 148 -3.28 -8.53 -9.61
CA ILE A 148 -2.88 -9.58 -10.54
C ILE A 148 -2.42 -10.86 -9.81
N ASP A 149 -2.23 -11.95 -10.55
CA ASP A 149 -1.75 -13.25 -10.05
C ASP A 149 -0.50 -13.14 -9.16
N HIS A 150 0.41 -12.21 -9.49
CA HIS A 150 1.63 -11.98 -8.71
C HIS A 150 1.31 -11.47 -7.30
N ASP A 151 0.35 -10.56 -7.18
CA ASP A 151 -0.05 -10.00 -5.88
C ASP A 151 -0.71 -11.06 -5.00
N VAL A 152 -1.50 -11.95 -5.62
CA VAL A 152 -2.15 -13.08 -4.93
C VAL A 152 -1.11 -14.08 -4.40
N LYS A 153 -0.13 -14.43 -5.24
CA LYS A 153 1.01 -15.28 -4.86
C LYS A 153 1.79 -14.69 -3.69
N LEU A 154 2.06 -13.39 -3.74
CA LEU A 154 2.72 -12.68 -2.64
C LEU A 154 1.86 -12.67 -1.38
N PHE A 155 0.57 -12.36 -1.48
CA PHE A 155 -0.36 -12.33 -0.35
C PHE A 155 -0.41 -13.66 0.40
N PHE A 156 -0.64 -14.76 -0.31
CA PHE A 156 -0.74 -16.11 0.26
C PHE A 156 0.62 -16.83 0.41
N GLN A 157 1.73 -16.16 0.06
CA GLN A 157 3.09 -16.67 0.19
C GLN A 157 3.35 -17.99 -0.55
N PHE A 158 2.91 -18.10 -1.80
CA PHE A 158 3.24 -19.21 -2.69
C PHE A 158 3.82 -18.72 -4.02
N SER A 159 4.38 -19.64 -4.82
CA SER A 159 4.92 -19.34 -6.15
C SER A 159 4.24 -20.17 -7.24
N THR A 160 4.54 -19.89 -8.51
CA THR A 160 4.00 -20.64 -9.65
C THR A 160 4.31 -22.13 -9.57
N GLY A 161 5.44 -22.52 -8.97
CA GLY A 161 5.86 -23.92 -8.82
C GLY A 161 5.26 -24.63 -7.59
N THR A 162 4.58 -23.92 -6.69
CA THR A 162 3.96 -24.53 -5.50
C THR A 162 2.84 -25.48 -5.92
N LYS A 163 2.80 -26.69 -5.35
CA LYS A 163 1.74 -27.67 -5.62
C LYS A 163 0.37 -27.12 -5.23
N ILE A 164 -0.68 -27.52 -5.96
CA ILE A 164 -2.05 -27.07 -5.70
C ILE A 164 -2.48 -27.37 -4.24
N SER A 165 -2.16 -28.56 -3.73
CA SER A 165 -2.41 -28.93 -2.32
C SER A 165 -1.84 -27.92 -1.33
N ASP A 166 -0.62 -27.46 -1.58
CA ASP A 166 0.11 -26.56 -0.69
C ASP A 166 -0.42 -25.12 -0.81
N ARG A 167 -0.89 -24.73 -2.00
CA ARG A 167 -1.59 -23.44 -2.20
C ARG A 167 -2.88 -23.40 -1.38
N ILE A 168 -3.69 -24.45 -1.47
CA ILE A 168 -4.92 -24.59 -0.69
C ILE A 168 -4.61 -24.55 0.81
N TYR A 169 -3.59 -25.27 1.26
CA TYR A 169 -3.15 -25.22 2.67
C TYR A 169 -2.77 -23.80 3.09
N LYS A 170 -2.00 -23.07 2.28
CA LYS A 170 -1.60 -21.68 2.57
C LYS A 170 -2.79 -20.72 2.63
N VAL A 171 -3.78 -20.89 1.75
CA VAL A 171 -5.02 -20.08 1.80
C VAL A 171 -5.83 -20.39 3.07
N ARG A 172 -5.96 -21.66 3.45
CA ARG A 172 -6.62 -22.04 4.72
C ARG A 172 -5.89 -21.50 5.95
N PHE A 173 -4.56 -21.58 5.94
CA PHE A 173 -3.71 -21.02 6.98
C PHE A 173 -3.90 -19.50 7.09
N ALA A 174 -3.91 -18.80 5.95
CA ALA A 174 -4.16 -17.36 5.89
C ALA A 174 -5.53 -16.99 6.50
N LYS A 175 -6.61 -17.65 6.07
CA LYS A 175 -7.97 -17.41 6.58
C LYS A 175 -8.04 -17.65 8.09
N THR A 176 -7.52 -18.77 8.57
CA THR A 176 -7.47 -19.09 10.02
C THR A 176 -6.68 -18.04 10.81
N SER A 177 -5.54 -17.58 10.27
CA SER A 177 -4.71 -16.56 10.90
C SER A 177 -5.44 -15.21 11.02
N ILE A 178 -6.16 -14.81 9.96
CA ILE A 178 -6.95 -13.57 9.92
C ILE A 178 -8.11 -13.65 10.90
N GLU A 179 -8.86 -14.76 10.92
CA GLU A 179 -9.97 -14.96 11.87
C GLU A 179 -9.49 -14.88 13.33
N LYS A 180 -8.36 -15.51 13.65
CA LYS A 180 -7.77 -15.42 15.00
C LYS A 180 -7.35 -13.99 15.32
N ALA A 181 -6.72 -13.27 14.38
CA ALA A 181 -6.35 -11.87 14.56
C ALA A 181 -7.58 -10.96 14.74
N LYS A 182 -8.69 -11.27 14.07
CA LYS A 182 -9.97 -10.56 14.22
C LYS A 182 -10.54 -10.71 15.62
N LYS A 183 -10.53 -11.92 16.18
CA LYS A 183 -10.94 -12.20 17.57
C LYS A 183 -10.10 -11.44 18.61
N ILE A 184 -8.89 -11.02 18.25
CA ILE A 184 -7.96 -10.28 19.13
C ILE A 184 -8.10 -8.76 18.94
N GLY A 185 -8.92 -8.30 17.98
CA GLY A 185 -9.14 -6.87 17.72
C GLY A 185 -7.97 -6.20 17.01
N ALA A 186 -7.30 -6.91 16.11
CA ALA A 186 -6.24 -6.33 15.28
C ALA A 186 -6.80 -5.16 14.43
N PRO A 187 -6.10 -4.01 14.33
CA PRO A 187 -6.56 -2.89 13.53
C PRO A 187 -6.64 -3.26 12.05
N ASN A 188 -7.63 -2.74 11.34
CA ASN A 188 -7.86 -2.95 9.90
C ASN A 188 -8.00 -4.43 9.48
N ILE A 189 -8.28 -5.34 10.42
CA ILE A 189 -8.37 -6.77 10.13
C ILE A 189 -9.58 -7.15 9.27
N HIS A 190 -10.68 -6.40 9.38
CA HIS A 190 -11.86 -6.57 8.54
C HIS A 190 -11.54 -6.32 7.05
N GLU A 191 -10.68 -5.34 6.76
CA GLU A 191 -10.24 -5.10 5.37
C GLU A 191 -9.35 -6.25 4.87
N LEU A 192 -8.54 -6.83 5.76
CA LEU A 192 -7.70 -7.98 5.41
C LEU A 192 -8.52 -9.25 5.16
N GLU A 193 -9.59 -9.45 5.94
CA GLU A 193 -10.57 -10.52 5.76
C GLU A 193 -11.31 -10.39 4.43
N ASN A 194 -11.88 -9.20 4.16
CA ASN A 194 -12.57 -8.92 2.91
C ASN A 194 -11.66 -9.11 1.69
N LEU A 195 -10.40 -8.69 1.79
CA LEU A 195 -9.40 -8.94 0.74
C LEU A 195 -9.17 -10.44 0.55
N ALA A 196 -8.92 -11.20 1.62
CA ALA A 196 -8.67 -12.63 1.51
C ALA A 196 -9.85 -13.39 0.87
N GLU A 197 -11.08 -12.99 1.18
CA GLU A 197 -12.29 -13.51 0.53
C GLU A 197 -12.33 -13.17 -0.96
N PHE A 198 -12.15 -11.88 -1.30
CA PHE A 198 -12.10 -11.43 -2.69
C PHE A 198 -11.04 -12.20 -3.50
N LEU A 199 -9.81 -12.31 -3.00
CA LEU A 199 -8.74 -13.02 -3.69
C LEU A 199 -9.06 -14.49 -3.90
N THR A 200 -9.70 -15.13 -2.91
CA THR A 200 -10.08 -16.54 -3.04
C THR A 200 -11.12 -16.74 -4.15
N ILE A 201 -12.09 -15.83 -4.26
CA ILE A 201 -13.16 -15.91 -5.26
C ILE A 201 -12.61 -15.56 -6.65
N ALA A 202 -11.97 -14.39 -6.78
CA ALA A 202 -11.51 -13.87 -8.06
C ALA A 202 -10.37 -14.69 -8.67
N PHE A 203 -9.52 -15.31 -7.85
CA PHE A 203 -8.35 -16.08 -8.28
C PHE A 203 -8.45 -17.56 -7.89
N GLY A 204 -9.67 -18.09 -7.75
CA GLY A 204 -9.92 -19.46 -7.33
C GLY A 204 -9.21 -20.50 -8.21
N LEU A 205 -9.12 -20.28 -9.52
CA LEU A 205 -8.39 -21.17 -10.44
C LEU A 205 -6.87 -21.20 -10.16
N LEU A 206 -6.28 -20.04 -9.85
CA LEU A 206 -4.85 -19.92 -9.51
C LEU A 206 -4.52 -20.67 -8.22
N ILE A 207 -5.41 -20.57 -7.23
CA ILE A 207 -5.29 -21.20 -5.92
C ILE A 207 -5.56 -22.71 -5.99
N GLY A 208 -6.45 -23.12 -6.90
CA GLY A 208 -6.95 -24.50 -7.01
C GLY A 208 -8.27 -24.76 -6.27
N GLU A 209 -9.01 -23.70 -5.92
CA GLU A 209 -10.37 -23.77 -5.33
C GLU A 209 -11.48 -23.51 -6.36
N GLY A 210 -11.15 -23.13 -7.60
CA GLY A 210 -12.12 -22.83 -8.65
C GLY A 210 -12.72 -24.08 -9.29
N LYS A 211 -14.06 -24.21 -9.29
CA LYS A 211 -14.77 -25.01 -10.30
C LYS A 211 -14.62 -24.30 -11.65
N ASN A 212 -14.41 -25.08 -12.70
CA ASN A 212 -14.31 -24.63 -14.08
C ASN A 212 -15.66 -24.06 -14.53
N VAL A 213 -15.93 -22.78 -14.27
CA VAL A 213 -17.09 -22.09 -14.85
C VAL A 213 -16.71 -21.76 -16.29
N LYS A 214 -16.85 -22.75 -17.18
CA LYS A 214 -16.95 -22.50 -18.62
C LYS A 214 -18.16 -21.59 -18.80
N ALA A 215 -17.90 -20.32 -19.12
CA ALA A 215 -18.92 -19.41 -19.60
C ALA A 215 -19.56 -20.01 -20.86
N LYS A 216 -20.89 -20.10 -20.82
CA LYS A 216 -21.75 -20.33 -21.98
C LYS A 216 -22.16 -18.97 -22.52
#